data_AF-A0A7S3Z606-F1
#
_entry.id   AF-A0A7S3Z606-F1
#
_cell.length_a   1.000
_cell.length_b   1.000
_cell.length_c   1.000
_cell.angle_alpha   90.00
_cell.angle_beta   90.00
_cell.angle_gamma   90.00
#
_symmetry.space_group_name_H-M   'P 1'
#
loop_
_entity.id
_entity.type
_entity.pdbx_description
1 polymer ?
#
loop_
_entity_poly.entity_id
_entity_poly.type
_entity_poly.pdbx_seq_one_letter_code
_entity_poly.pdbx_strand_id
1 'polypeptide(L)'
;QTLARAAESALDRLAQPLVTSILHLWSVAEFDSDEHQGMAFDHLVRILARRPAQCVASVHHAVSYKEHLISQRLTALQSLQMAAVALSNYRDDKNENSNNNDDDHDHHHRRHRHDRHHSSSSIITAENDTRAEKKRMERTLQKNNHHHHKNHKKNHKKQKNSQRQRWEVIRKRVEKRTRRWGTKNKTVATTENRFAAVSGIFFLPLLAFALKTVSSPESAASAQRILLTSVVRALATMVTCSGRSATGTFRMVKALMELLFLLRFHAAKEVRREALVALGKAFDSIPPPLMQMEMREELDEALSWLQSVRKSEPDPACRELAGAVMAVVTKSLNEAKDRHPRRAGGALGTLMSVTDGVL
;
A
#
# COMPACT_ATOMS: atom_id res chain seq x y z
N GLN A 1 12.17 12.42 31.35
CA GLN A 1 11.76 13.06 30.06
C GLN A 1 12.70 14.19 29.64
N THR A 2 12.99 15.18 30.50
CA THR A 2 13.96 16.27 30.23
C THR A 2 15.32 15.78 29.72
N LEU A 3 15.96 14.83 30.40
CA LEU A 3 17.23 14.23 29.98
C LEU A 3 17.19 13.63 28.56
N ALA A 4 16.07 12.98 28.18
CA ALA A 4 15.91 12.42 26.84
C ALA A 4 15.81 13.51 25.75
N ARG A 5 15.14 14.63 26.04
CA ARG A 5 15.11 15.80 25.13
C ARG A 5 16.48 16.47 25.01
N ALA A 6 17.25 16.53 26.10
CA ALA A 6 18.62 17.04 26.08
C ALA A 6 19.55 16.14 25.24
N ALA A 7 19.45 14.81 25.40
CA ALA A 7 20.21 13.84 24.60
C ALA A 7 19.84 13.90 23.11
N GLU A 8 18.54 13.96 22.78
CA GLU A 8 18.08 14.16 21.38
C GLU A 8 18.66 15.45 20.78
N SER A 9 18.60 16.59 21.50
CA SER A 9 19.18 17.86 21.01
C SER A 9 20.71 17.83 20.90
N ALA A 10 21.41 17.09 21.76
CA ALA A 10 22.85 16.89 21.63
C ALA A 10 23.18 16.04 20.38
N LEU A 11 22.41 14.99 20.10
CA LEU A 11 22.55 14.19 18.89
C LEU A 11 22.26 15.00 17.62
N ASP A 12 21.24 15.87 17.61
CA ASP A 12 20.96 16.77 16.49
C ASP A 12 22.15 17.69 16.17
N ARG A 13 22.82 18.22 17.22
CA ARG A 13 24.02 19.09 17.08
C ARG A 13 25.25 18.34 16.59
N LEU A 14 25.41 17.08 16.96
CA LEU A 14 26.56 16.25 16.58
C LEU A 14 26.41 15.57 15.22
N ALA A 15 25.17 15.36 14.74
CA ALA A 15 24.91 14.62 13.52
C ALA A 15 25.55 15.24 12.25
N GLN A 16 25.53 16.57 12.12
CA GLN A 16 26.17 17.25 10.99
C GLN A 16 27.71 17.20 11.06
N PRO A 17 28.38 17.55 12.18
CA PRO A 17 29.81 17.33 12.36
C PRO A 17 30.26 15.89 12.08
N LEU A 18 29.56 14.88 12.62
CA LEU A 18 29.90 13.48 12.42
C LEU A 18 29.86 13.07 10.93
N VAL A 19 28.84 13.51 10.19
CA VAL A 19 28.75 13.25 8.74
C VAL A 19 29.87 13.95 7.99
N THR A 20 30.19 15.20 8.32
CA THR A 20 31.33 15.90 7.72
C THR A 20 32.67 15.21 8.03
N SER A 21 32.88 14.73 9.26
CA SER A 21 34.07 13.94 9.62
C SER A 21 34.16 12.61 8.87
N ILE A 22 33.06 11.87 8.73
CA ILE A 22 33.03 10.61 7.96
C ILE A 22 33.38 10.87 6.49
N LEU A 23 32.82 11.91 5.89
CA LEU A 23 33.11 12.30 4.50
C LEU A 23 34.57 12.72 4.30
N HIS A 24 35.19 13.41 5.28
CA HIS A 24 36.61 13.75 5.21
C HIS A 24 37.54 12.56 5.45
N LEU A 25 37.22 11.64 6.37
CA LEU A 25 37.98 10.41 6.56
C LEU A 25 37.99 9.57 5.27
N TRP A 26 36.90 9.58 4.50
CA TRP A 26 36.83 8.95 3.17
C TRP A 26 37.69 9.63 2.09
N SER A 27 38.22 10.82 2.36
CA SER A 27 39.19 11.50 1.49
C SER A 27 40.65 11.19 1.83
N VAL A 28 40.91 10.47 2.93
CA VAL A 28 42.25 10.06 3.34
C VAL A 28 42.55 8.65 2.84
N ALA A 29 43.54 8.51 1.94
CA ALA A 29 43.90 7.24 1.32
C ALA A 29 44.47 6.17 2.29
N GLU A 30 44.72 6.53 3.54
CA GLU A 30 45.26 5.64 4.58
C GLU A 30 44.22 4.62 5.10
N PHE A 31 42.93 4.78 4.75
CA PHE A 31 41.83 3.92 5.18
C PHE A 31 41.20 3.08 4.05
N ASP A 32 41.98 2.72 3.01
CA ASP A 32 41.49 2.12 1.77
C ASP A 32 41.08 0.62 1.87
N SER A 33 40.96 0.05 3.08
CA SER A 33 40.40 -1.31 3.24
C SER A 33 38.87 -1.31 3.08
N ASP A 34 38.34 -2.24 2.29
CA ASP A 34 36.89 -2.39 2.02
C ASP A 34 36.02 -2.39 3.29
N GLU A 35 36.48 -3.03 4.37
CA GLU A 35 35.74 -3.14 5.63
C GLU A 35 35.52 -1.77 6.31
N HIS A 36 36.55 -0.91 6.35
CA HIS A 36 36.43 0.44 6.89
C HIS A 36 35.51 1.32 6.03
N GLN A 37 35.58 1.20 4.70
CA GLN A 37 34.67 1.93 3.79
C GLN A 37 33.22 1.44 3.94
N GLY A 38 33.01 0.14 4.11
CA GLY A 38 31.70 -0.46 4.38
C GLY A 38 31.08 0.02 5.69
N MET A 39 31.87 0.06 6.77
CA MET A 39 31.43 0.59 8.07
C MET A 39 31.13 2.10 7.98
N ALA A 40 31.98 2.90 7.33
CA ALA A 40 31.76 4.33 7.13
C ALA A 40 30.46 4.61 6.35
N PHE A 41 30.20 3.82 5.30
CA PHE A 41 28.96 3.91 4.51
C PHE A 41 27.71 3.54 5.33
N ASP A 42 27.73 2.42 6.05
CA ASP A 42 26.60 2.00 6.89
C ASP A 42 26.30 3.03 8.00
N HIS A 43 27.33 3.54 8.67
CA HIS A 43 27.18 4.61 9.66
C HIS A 43 26.59 5.88 9.03
N LEU A 44 27.08 6.31 7.87
CA LEU A 44 26.55 7.47 7.14
C LEU A 44 25.06 7.29 6.78
N VAL A 45 24.68 6.12 6.24
CA VAL A 45 23.29 5.77 5.91
C VAL A 45 22.40 5.77 7.15
N ARG A 46 22.86 5.20 8.27
CA ARG A 46 22.12 5.18 9.55
C ARG A 46 21.91 6.58 10.12
N ILE A 47 22.93 7.45 10.06
CA ILE A 47 22.81 8.85 10.51
C ILE A 47 21.83 9.61 9.62
N LEU A 48 21.95 9.50 8.28
CA LEU A 48 21.01 10.13 7.33
C LEU A 48 19.56 9.66 7.54
N ALA A 49 19.33 8.37 7.77
CA ALA A 49 18.00 7.79 7.99
C ALA A 49 17.40 8.08 9.40
N ARG A 50 18.19 8.69 10.29
CA ARG A 50 17.77 9.14 11.63
C ARG A 50 17.68 10.68 11.76
N ARG A 51 18.55 11.43 11.09
CA ARG A 51 18.71 12.90 11.17
C ARG A 51 18.79 13.55 9.77
N PRO A 52 17.80 13.33 8.88
CA PRO A 52 17.90 13.79 7.48
C PRO A 52 17.99 15.31 7.36
N ALA A 53 17.25 16.07 8.19
CA ALA A 53 17.24 17.53 8.14
C ALA A 53 18.60 18.18 8.48
N GLN A 54 19.41 17.51 9.31
CA GLN A 54 20.71 17.98 9.75
C GLN A 54 21.85 17.58 8.79
N CYS A 55 21.74 16.39 8.18
CA CYS A 55 22.88 15.74 7.51
C CYS A 55 22.83 15.79 5.97
N VAL A 56 21.65 15.82 5.37
CA VAL A 56 21.49 15.66 3.90
C VAL A 56 22.19 16.78 3.11
N ALA A 57 22.23 18.00 3.65
CA ALA A 57 22.92 19.12 3.03
C ALA A 57 24.45 18.90 2.89
N SER A 58 25.12 18.36 3.92
CA SER A 58 26.56 18.05 3.85
C SER A 58 26.88 17.00 2.78
N VAL A 59 25.99 16.00 2.60
CA VAL A 59 26.20 14.94 1.60
C VAL A 59 25.92 15.44 0.19
N HIS A 60 24.90 16.29 -0.02
CA HIS A 60 24.70 16.98 -1.31
C HIS A 60 25.88 17.89 -1.68
N HIS A 61 26.48 18.56 -0.69
CA HIS A 61 27.73 19.30 -0.90
C HIS A 61 28.84 18.35 -1.38
N ALA A 62 29.03 17.21 -0.72
CA ALA A 62 30.04 16.23 -1.12
C ALA A 62 29.81 15.63 -2.52
N VAL A 63 28.56 15.42 -2.95
CA VAL A 63 28.23 15.02 -4.35
C VAL A 63 28.53 16.15 -5.35
N SER A 64 28.34 17.40 -4.95
CA SER A 64 28.47 18.58 -5.83
C SER A 64 29.91 19.12 -5.95
N TYR A 65 30.74 18.90 -4.92
CA TYR A 65 32.10 19.41 -4.84
C TYR A 65 33.01 18.78 -5.90
N LYS A 66 33.73 19.62 -6.69
CA LYS A 66 34.51 19.14 -7.84
C LYS A 66 35.81 18.43 -7.44
N GLU A 67 36.43 18.81 -6.34
CA GLU A 67 37.73 18.26 -5.90
C GLU A 67 37.63 16.85 -5.31
N HIS A 68 36.42 16.36 -4.99
CA HIS A 68 36.22 14.97 -4.57
C HIS A 68 36.37 14.01 -5.76
N LEU A 69 37.01 12.87 -5.49
CA LEU A 69 37.11 11.76 -6.44
C LEU A 69 35.72 11.27 -6.86
N ILE A 70 35.62 10.78 -8.09
CA ILE A 70 34.37 10.29 -8.67
C ILE A 70 33.78 9.15 -7.79
N SER A 71 34.64 8.29 -7.23
CA SER A 71 34.26 7.28 -6.23
C SER A 71 33.55 7.91 -5.02
N GLN A 72 34.20 8.81 -4.29
CA GLN A 72 33.64 9.51 -3.12
C GLN A 72 32.29 10.17 -3.43
N ARG A 73 32.18 10.82 -4.59
CA ARG A 73 30.94 11.48 -5.04
C ARG A 73 29.82 10.47 -5.35
N LEU A 74 30.16 9.31 -5.92
CA LEU A 74 29.23 8.22 -6.15
C LEU A 74 28.78 7.56 -4.85
N THR A 75 29.67 7.30 -3.88
CA THR A 75 29.27 6.63 -2.63
C THR A 75 28.53 7.58 -1.68
N ALA A 76 28.85 8.88 -1.68
CA ALA A 76 28.02 9.91 -1.05
C ALA A 76 26.58 9.90 -1.62
N LEU A 77 26.44 9.84 -2.95
CA LEU A 77 25.16 9.73 -3.64
C LEU A 77 24.41 8.42 -3.34
N GLN A 78 25.12 7.29 -3.28
CA GLN A 78 24.55 6.01 -2.86
C GLN A 78 24.06 6.05 -1.39
N SER A 79 24.74 6.79 -0.50
CA SER A 79 24.31 6.91 0.89
C SER A 79 22.98 7.67 1.02
N LEU A 80 22.76 8.70 0.19
CA LEU A 80 21.48 9.40 0.06
C LEU A 80 20.38 8.47 -0.49
N GLN A 81 20.70 7.63 -1.49
CA GLN A 81 19.77 6.66 -2.06
C GLN A 81 19.37 5.59 -1.03
N MET A 82 20.33 5.00 -0.31
CA MET A 82 20.07 3.98 0.71
C MET A 82 19.34 4.55 1.94
N ALA A 83 19.65 5.79 2.34
CA ALA A 83 18.90 6.47 3.38
C ALA A 83 17.43 6.73 2.96
N ALA A 84 17.16 7.05 1.70
CA ALA A 84 15.80 7.18 1.17
C ALA A 84 15.01 5.85 1.22
N VAL A 85 15.66 4.72 0.91
CA VAL A 85 15.07 3.37 1.07
C VAL A 85 14.80 3.07 2.55
N ALA A 86 15.76 3.31 3.44
CA ALA A 86 15.62 3.09 4.89
C ALA A 86 14.59 4.03 5.58
N LEU A 87 14.31 5.19 4.98
CA LEU A 87 13.25 6.11 5.43
C LEU A 87 11.86 5.71 4.91
N SER A 88 11.77 5.14 3.71
CA SER A 88 10.48 4.83 3.07
C SER A 88 9.86 3.49 3.51
N ASN A 89 10.65 2.60 4.12
CA ASN A 89 10.29 1.20 4.37
C ASN A 89 9.97 0.42 3.07
N TYR A 90 10.49 0.87 1.92
CA TYR A 90 10.26 0.23 0.63
C TYR A 90 10.82 -1.20 0.60
N ARG A 91 9.96 -2.16 0.27
CA ARG A 91 10.33 -3.53 -0.12
C ARG A 91 10.13 -3.69 -1.62
N ASP A 92 10.98 -4.48 -2.28
CA ASP A 92 10.69 -4.96 -3.64
C ASP A 92 9.89 -6.26 -3.53
N ASP A 93 8.57 -6.16 -3.71
CA ASP A 93 7.58 -7.24 -3.46
C ASP A 93 7.79 -8.52 -4.33
N LYS A 94 8.77 -8.52 -5.22
CA LYS A 94 9.05 -9.62 -6.17
C LYS A 94 9.66 -10.88 -5.54
N ASN A 95 10.06 -10.84 -4.26
CA ASN A 95 10.92 -11.88 -3.66
C ASN A 95 10.27 -12.74 -2.56
N GLU A 96 8.99 -12.54 -2.21
CA GLU A 96 8.32 -13.27 -1.11
C GLU A 96 7.55 -14.55 -1.56
N ASN A 97 7.71 -15.01 -2.81
CA ASN A 97 6.87 -16.07 -3.39
C ASN A 97 7.44 -17.51 -3.29
N SER A 98 8.30 -17.77 -2.30
CA SER A 98 8.80 -19.11 -1.96
C SER A 98 8.55 -19.41 -0.46
N ASN A 99 8.14 -20.65 -0.17
CA ASN A 99 7.71 -21.19 1.13
C ASN A 99 6.29 -20.79 1.58
N ASN A 100 5.30 -21.62 1.21
CA ASN A 100 4.07 -21.92 1.97
C ASN A 100 3.35 -23.10 1.31
N ASN A 101 3.80 -24.31 1.65
CA ASN A 101 3.10 -25.59 1.56
C ASN A 101 3.57 -26.42 2.79
N ASP A 102 2.94 -27.57 3.02
CA ASP A 102 3.02 -28.36 4.27
C ASP A 102 2.29 -27.64 5.42
N ASP A 103 1.40 -28.24 6.22
CA ASP A 103 0.78 -29.56 6.22
C ASP A 103 -0.67 -29.45 6.75
N ASP A 104 -1.55 -30.40 6.42
CA ASP A 104 -2.21 -31.29 7.42
C ASP A 104 -3.14 -32.34 6.77
N HIS A 105 -3.31 -33.51 7.41
CA HIS A 105 -4.02 -34.67 6.84
C HIS A 105 -5.00 -35.34 7.84
N ASP A 106 -6.04 -36.01 7.32
CA ASP A 106 -6.95 -36.93 8.06
C ASP A 106 -7.88 -36.29 9.14
N HIS A 107 -8.95 -36.92 9.68
CA HIS A 107 -9.27 -38.35 9.83
C HIS A 107 -10.78 -38.71 9.79
N HIS A 108 -11.11 -40.02 9.84
CA HIS A 108 -12.46 -40.60 9.66
C HIS A 108 -13.28 -40.86 10.95
N HIS A 109 -14.64 -40.96 10.84
CA HIS A 109 -15.58 -41.98 11.42
C HIS A 109 -17.02 -41.43 11.68
N ARG A 110 -18.08 -42.21 12.03
CA ARG A 110 -18.74 -43.44 11.47
C ARG A 110 -20.08 -43.73 12.26
N ARG A 111 -21.05 -44.47 11.69
CA ARG A 111 -22.24 -45.16 12.36
C ARG A 111 -23.40 -44.24 12.87
N HIS A 112 -24.68 -44.65 13.09
CA HIS A 112 -25.49 -45.87 12.76
C HIS A 112 -27.03 -45.56 12.56
N ARG A 113 -27.96 -46.54 12.68
CA ARG A 113 -29.40 -46.54 12.27
C ARG A 113 -30.39 -47.03 13.39
N HIS A 114 -31.71 -47.07 13.07
CA HIS A 114 -32.87 -47.76 13.75
C HIS A 114 -33.62 -46.95 14.86
N ASP A 115 -34.95 -47.08 15.12
CA ASP A 115 -36.09 -47.75 14.41
C ASP A 115 -37.53 -47.16 14.74
N ARG A 116 -38.63 -47.91 14.41
CA ARG A 116 -40.10 -47.58 14.43
C ARG A 116 -40.79 -47.52 15.84
N HIS A 117 -42.12 -47.51 16.13
CA HIS A 117 -43.44 -47.81 15.44
C HIS A 117 -44.68 -47.10 16.12
N HIS A 118 -45.88 -47.24 15.50
CA HIS A 118 -47.33 -47.26 15.92
C HIS A 118 -47.83 -47.08 17.40
N SER A 119 -49.12 -46.84 17.78
CA SER A 119 -50.40 -46.36 17.18
C SER A 119 -51.53 -46.19 18.25
N SER A 120 -52.66 -45.49 17.93
CA SER A 120 -54.05 -45.54 18.53
C SER A 120 -54.28 -45.24 20.05
N SER A 121 -55.33 -44.58 20.60
CA SER A 121 -56.84 -44.53 20.48
C SER A 121 -57.58 -45.46 21.49
N SER A 122 -58.72 -45.18 22.17
CA SER A 122 -59.71 -44.05 22.17
C SER A 122 -60.67 -44.05 23.42
N ILE A 123 -61.28 -42.87 23.74
CA ILE A 123 -62.65 -42.52 24.27
C ILE A 123 -63.46 -43.49 25.20
N ILE A 124 -64.13 -42.98 26.27
CA ILE A 124 -65.57 -43.22 26.69
C ILE A 124 -65.99 -42.47 28.01
N THR A 125 -67.32 -42.36 28.25
CA THR A 125 -68.17 -41.65 29.27
C THR A 125 -67.65 -41.55 30.74
N ALA A 126 -68.01 -40.59 31.63
CA ALA A 126 -69.31 -39.99 32.04
C ALA A 126 -70.20 -40.99 32.84
N GLU A 127 -70.98 -40.71 33.90
CA GLU A 127 -71.68 -39.53 34.53
C GLU A 127 -71.88 -39.78 36.08
N ASN A 128 -72.52 -39.05 37.04
CA ASN A 128 -73.08 -37.67 37.28
C ASN A 128 -73.30 -37.42 38.82
N ASP A 129 -74.30 -36.59 39.22
CA ASP A 129 -75.06 -36.51 40.51
C ASP A 129 -74.81 -35.46 41.63
N THR A 130 -74.80 -34.19 41.25
CA THR A 130 -75.93 -33.23 41.46
C THR A 130 -76.42 -32.79 42.87
N ARG A 131 -75.99 -33.36 44.02
CA ARG A 131 -76.35 -32.74 45.35
C ARG A 131 -75.21 -32.37 46.28
N ALA A 132 -74.10 -33.12 46.28
CA ALA A 132 -72.81 -32.56 46.72
C ALA A 132 -72.37 -31.39 45.81
N GLU A 133 -72.97 -31.30 44.61
CA GLU A 133 -72.65 -30.34 43.57
C GLU A 133 -72.79 -28.88 43.95
N LYS A 134 -73.72 -28.42 44.80
CA LYS A 134 -73.84 -26.96 45.03
C LYS A 134 -72.66 -26.39 45.83
N LYS A 135 -72.21 -27.11 46.88
CA LYS A 135 -70.97 -26.77 47.62
C LYS A 135 -69.69 -27.24 46.91
N ARG A 136 -69.77 -28.22 45.98
CA ARG A 136 -68.69 -28.44 45.01
C ARG A 136 -68.60 -27.28 44.02
N MET A 137 -69.71 -26.75 43.48
CA MET A 137 -69.78 -25.70 42.45
C MET A 137 -69.14 -24.41 42.91
N GLU A 138 -69.36 -23.97 44.15
CA GLU A 138 -68.73 -22.77 44.68
C GLU A 138 -67.22 -22.99 44.88
N ARG A 139 -66.84 -24.15 45.41
CA ARG A 139 -65.43 -24.58 45.52
C ARG A 139 -64.78 -24.83 44.15
N THR A 140 -65.53 -25.22 43.11
CA THR A 140 -65.04 -25.36 41.74
C THR A 140 -65.11 -24.05 40.99
N LEU A 141 -65.92 -23.07 41.32
CA LEU A 141 -65.82 -21.71 40.77
C LEU A 141 -64.52 -21.05 41.27
N GLN A 142 -64.23 -21.14 42.57
CA GLN A 142 -62.94 -20.69 43.11
C GLN A 142 -61.76 -21.50 42.57
N LYS A 143 -61.83 -22.85 42.58
CA LYS A 143 -60.77 -23.69 42.00
C LYS A 143 -60.65 -23.51 40.50
N ASN A 144 -61.73 -23.25 39.75
CA ASN A 144 -61.71 -23.02 38.31
C ASN A 144 -61.10 -21.67 38.01
N ASN A 145 -61.47 -20.57 38.68
CA ASN A 145 -60.76 -19.29 38.52
C ASN A 145 -59.26 -19.43 38.83
N HIS A 146 -58.91 -20.15 39.89
CA HIS A 146 -57.52 -20.41 40.25
C HIS A 146 -56.81 -21.36 39.24
N HIS A 147 -57.51 -22.31 38.63
CA HIS A 147 -57.02 -23.14 37.52
C HIS A 147 -56.96 -22.39 36.20
N HIS A 148 -57.88 -21.47 35.91
CA HIS A 148 -57.90 -20.64 34.72
C HIS A 148 -56.71 -19.68 34.77
N HIS A 149 -56.47 -19.00 35.90
CA HIS A 149 -55.29 -18.16 36.08
C HIS A 149 -53.98 -18.96 36.04
N LYS A 150 -53.94 -20.17 36.63
CA LYS A 150 -52.78 -21.08 36.51
C LYS A 150 -52.59 -21.59 35.07
N ASN A 151 -53.66 -21.89 34.33
CA ASN A 151 -53.60 -22.37 32.96
C ASN A 151 -53.28 -21.24 31.98
N HIS A 152 -53.75 -20.01 32.21
CA HIS A 152 -53.38 -18.83 31.43
C HIS A 152 -51.89 -18.48 31.64
N LYS A 153 -51.38 -18.59 32.87
CA LYS A 153 -49.94 -18.48 33.18
C LYS A 153 -49.13 -19.63 32.57
N LYS A 154 -49.60 -20.88 32.63
CA LYS A 154 -48.96 -22.04 31.95
C LYS A 154 -48.94 -21.86 30.43
N ASN A 155 -50.04 -21.41 29.82
CA ASN A 155 -50.16 -21.19 28.38
C ASN A 155 -49.27 -20.03 27.93
N HIS A 156 -49.24 -18.90 28.62
CA HIS A 156 -48.25 -17.84 28.33
C HIS A 156 -46.81 -18.33 28.48
N LYS A 157 -46.48 -19.15 29.49
CA LYS A 157 -45.13 -19.71 29.65
C LYS A 157 -44.80 -20.70 28.50
N LYS A 158 -45.75 -21.53 28.08
CA LYS A 158 -45.63 -22.46 26.94
C LYS A 158 -45.48 -21.70 25.61
N GLN A 159 -46.25 -20.63 25.40
CA GLN A 159 -46.20 -19.76 24.23
C GLN A 159 -44.89 -18.98 24.15
N LYS A 160 -44.41 -18.39 25.27
CA LYS A 160 -43.08 -17.76 25.34
C LYS A 160 -41.95 -18.76 25.10
N ASN A 161 -42.07 -20.00 25.58
CA ASN A 161 -41.07 -21.04 25.31
C ASN A 161 -41.08 -21.50 23.83
N SER A 162 -42.26 -21.66 23.24
CA SER A 162 -42.43 -21.95 21.81
C SER A 162 -41.88 -20.83 20.93
N GLN A 163 -42.11 -19.56 21.29
CA GLN A 163 -41.47 -18.42 20.63
C GLN A 163 -39.94 -18.44 20.78
N ARG A 164 -39.39 -18.72 21.96
CA ARG A 164 -37.93 -18.91 22.13
C ARG A 164 -37.38 -20.02 21.24
N GLN A 165 -38.04 -21.17 21.18
CA GLN A 165 -37.64 -22.28 20.29
C GLN A 165 -37.73 -21.88 18.80
N ARG A 166 -38.77 -21.14 18.40
CA ARG A 166 -38.90 -20.59 17.04
C ARG A 166 -37.78 -19.59 16.71
N TRP A 167 -37.45 -18.69 17.62
CA TRP A 167 -36.33 -17.75 17.46
C TRP A 167 -34.97 -18.45 17.42
N GLU A 168 -34.78 -19.51 18.19
CA GLU A 168 -33.56 -20.33 18.17
C GLU A 168 -33.40 -21.10 16.85
N VAL A 169 -34.50 -21.64 16.29
CA VAL A 169 -34.52 -22.24 14.95
C VAL A 169 -34.29 -21.19 13.86
N ILE A 170 -34.84 -19.98 14.00
CA ILE A 170 -34.54 -18.86 13.10
C ILE A 170 -33.06 -18.49 13.18
N ARG A 171 -32.50 -18.34 14.38
CA ARG A 171 -31.07 -18.04 14.61
C ARG A 171 -30.17 -19.07 13.95
N LYS A 172 -30.41 -20.37 14.18
CA LYS A 172 -29.64 -21.46 13.57
C LYS A 172 -29.81 -21.54 12.04
N ARG A 173 -30.97 -21.16 11.51
CA ARG A 173 -31.18 -21.02 10.05
C ARG A 173 -30.46 -19.81 9.47
N VAL A 174 -30.44 -18.68 10.16
CA VAL A 174 -29.67 -17.48 9.80
C VAL A 174 -28.20 -17.84 9.82
N GLU A 175 -27.64 -18.29 10.94
CA GLU A 175 -26.22 -18.67 11.08
C GLU A 175 -25.77 -19.74 10.05
N LYS A 176 -26.67 -20.62 9.58
CA LYS A 176 -26.39 -21.61 8.52
C LYS A 176 -26.61 -21.11 7.08
N ARG A 177 -27.39 -20.04 6.83
CA ARG A 177 -27.57 -19.43 5.49
C ARG A 177 -26.71 -18.19 5.27
N THR A 178 -26.43 -17.40 6.30
CA THR A 178 -25.54 -16.24 6.22
C THR A 178 -24.10 -16.71 6.27
N ARG A 179 -23.53 -16.97 5.08
CA ARG A 179 -22.07 -16.99 4.90
C ARG A 179 -21.53 -15.69 5.51
N ARG A 180 -20.73 -15.80 6.59
CA ARG A 180 -20.14 -14.63 7.26
C ARG A 180 -19.06 -14.01 6.37
N TRP A 181 -19.48 -13.19 5.41
CA TRP A 181 -18.60 -12.22 4.77
C TRP A 181 -18.15 -11.21 5.83
N GLY A 182 -16.85 -10.98 5.90
CA GLY A 182 -16.19 -10.62 7.15
C GLY A 182 -15.19 -11.69 7.57
N THR A 183 -14.26 -12.02 6.66
CA THR A 183 -12.91 -12.45 7.05
C THR A 183 -12.43 -11.49 8.14
N LYS A 184 -11.77 -11.98 9.20
CA LYS A 184 -11.07 -11.08 10.13
C LYS A 184 -10.17 -10.19 9.28
N ASN A 185 -10.37 -8.88 9.27
CA ASN A 185 -9.49 -7.97 8.54
C ASN A 185 -8.08 -8.24 9.05
N LYS A 186 -7.19 -8.74 8.18
CA LYS A 186 -5.76 -8.68 8.47
C LYS A 186 -5.47 -7.20 8.69
N THR A 187 -5.11 -6.82 9.92
CA THR A 187 -4.58 -5.50 10.22
C THR A 187 -3.25 -5.41 9.52
N VAL A 188 -3.28 -4.99 8.25
CA VAL A 188 -2.09 -4.72 7.45
C VAL A 188 -1.25 -3.75 8.28
N ALA A 189 -0.03 -4.16 8.63
CA ALA A 189 0.88 -3.33 9.39
C ALA A 189 1.35 -2.18 8.49
N THR A 190 0.60 -1.08 8.47
CA THR A 190 0.90 0.11 7.69
C THR A 190 2.11 0.81 8.32
N THR A 191 3.30 0.39 7.91
CA THR A 191 4.56 1.08 8.24
C THR A 191 4.53 2.49 7.65
N GLU A 192 4.78 3.50 8.48
CA GLU A 192 4.83 4.89 8.05
C GLU A 192 5.98 5.11 7.05
N ASN A 193 5.68 5.77 5.93
CA ASN A 193 6.70 6.22 4.98
C ASN A 193 7.31 7.54 5.51
N ARG A 194 8.40 7.43 6.29
CA ARG A 194 9.11 8.58 6.85
C ARG A 194 9.85 9.38 5.76
N PHE A 195 10.13 8.79 4.60
CA PHE A 195 10.77 9.49 3.47
C PHE A 195 9.84 10.54 2.86
N ALA A 196 8.53 10.28 2.77
CA ALA A 196 7.56 11.20 2.17
C ALA A 196 7.69 12.63 2.73
N ALA A 197 7.82 12.77 4.06
CA ALA A 197 7.95 14.05 4.76
C ALA A 197 9.27 14.81 4.51
N VAL A 198 10.34 14.12 4.07
CA VAL A 198 11.68 14.70 3.81
C VAL A 198 12.12 14.60 2.35
N SER A 199 11.29 14.01 1.50
CA SER A 199 11.57 13.71 0.09
C SER A 199 12.14 14.91 -0.69
N GLY A 200 11.60 16.11 -0.48
CA GLY A 200 12.07 17.34 -1.11
C GLY A 200 13.53 17.70 -0.82
N ILE A 201 14.02 17.51 0.42
CA ILE A 201 15.42 17.85 0.77
C ILE A 201 16.43 16.83 0.22
N PHE A 202 16.01 15.61 -0.08
CA PHE A 202 16.83 14.63 -0.81
C PHE A 202 16.79 14.88 -2.33
N PHE A 203 15.62 15.13 -2.89
CA PHE A 203 15.38 15.13 -4.33
C PHE A 203 15.78 16.44 -5.03
N LEU A 204 15.35 17.60 -4.50
CA LEU A 204 15.51 18.88 -5.21
C LEU A 204 16.97 19.31 -5.42
N PRO A 205 17.91 19.14 -4.46
CA PRO A 205 19.32 19.48 -4.69
C PRO A 205 19.98 18.59 -5.75
N LEU A 206 19.65 17.29 -5.79
CA LEU A 206 20.14 16.37 -6.82
C LEU A 206 19.56 16.68 -8.20
N LEU A 207 18.29 17.11 -8.27
CA LEU A 207 17.68 17.55 -9.52
C LEU A 207 18.37 18.81 -10.05
N ALA A 208 18.62 19.81 -9.20
CA ALA A 208 19.36 21.02 -9.57
C ALA A 208 20.80 20.70 -10.04
N PHE A 209 21.48 19.77 -9.35
CA PHE A 209 22.79 19.27 -9.78
C PHE A 209 22.73 18.54 -11.14
N ALA A 210 21.71 17.72 -11.38
CA ALA A 210 21.50 17.02 -12.64
C ALA A 210 21.24 17.99 -13.80
N LEU A 211 20.34 18.95 -13.63
CA LEU A 211 20.05 19.99 -14.62
C LEU A 211 21.31 20.80 -14.98
N LYS A 212 22.04 21.29 -13.97
CA LYS A 212 23.33 21.99 -14.16
C LYS A 212 24.38 21.10 -14.85
N THR A 213 24.38 19.79 -14.58
CA THR A 213 25.26 18.82 -15.25
C THR A 213 24.92 18.66 -16.72
N VAL A 214 23.63 18.51 -17.07
CA VAL A 214 23.19 18.29 -18.46
C VAL A 214 23.45 19.52 -19.33
N SER A 215 23.28 20.73 -18.79
CA SER A 215 23.61 21.98 -19.48
C SER A 215 25.12 22.29 -19.57
N SER A 216 26.00 21.47 -18.96
CA SER A 216 27.45 21.69 -18.97
C SER A 216 28.11 21.06 -20.21
N PRO A 217 29.08 21.71 -20.87
CA PRO A 217 29.91 21.06 -21.90
C PRO A 217 30.73 19.89 -21.33
N GLU A 218 30.97 19.85 -20.02
CA GLU A 218 31.63 18.74 -19.33
C GLU A 218 30.79 17.45 -19.31
N SER A 219 29.49 17.50 -19.65
CA SER A 219 28.57 16.36 -19.67
C SER A 219 29.04 15.17 -20.52
N ALA A 220 29.84 15.42 -21.56
CA ALA A 220 30.42 14.37 -22.42
C ALA A 220 31.57 13.59 -21.75
N ALA A 221 32.19 14.11 -20.68
CA ALA A 221 33.29 13.44 -19.99
C ALA A 221 32.83 12.11 -19.38
N SER A 222 33.67 11.07 -19.42
CA SER A 222 33.36 9.74 -18.88
C SER A 222 32.94 9.80 -17.40
N ALA A 223 33.72 10.52 -16.59
CA ALA A 223 33.44 10.84 -15.20
C ALA A 223 32.03 11.41 -14.99
N GLN A 224 31.69 12.46 -15.73
CA GLN A 224 30.43 13.17 -15.56
C GLN A 224 29.22 12.34 -16.04
N ARG A 225 29.40 11.46 -17.05
CA ARG A 225 28.36 10.50 -17.48
C ARG A 225 28.07 9.43 -16.43
N ILE A 226 29.09 8.91 -15.76
CA ILE A 226 28.93 7.91 -14.69
C ILE A 226 28.22 8.56 -13.48
N LEU A 227 28.56 9.80 -13.15
CA LEU A 227 27.86 10.54 -12.09
C LEU A 227 26.42 10.90 -12.48
N LEU A 228 26.19 11.41 -13.69
CA LEU A 228 24.85 11.77 -14.19
C LEU A 228 23.90 10.58 -14.22
N THR A 229 24.31 9.42 -14.76
CA THR A 229 23.50 8.19 -14.71
C THR A 229 23.15 7.81 -13.28
N SER A 230 24.14 7.87 -12.38
CA SER A 230 23.93 7.53 -10.97
C SER A 230 22.97 8.51 -10.27
N VAL A 231 23.01 9.81 -10.61
CA VAL A 231 22.08 10.82 -10.06
C VAL A 231 20.66 10.60 -10.60
N VAL A 232 20.49 10.32 -11.89
CA VAL A 232 19.18 9.97 -12.48
C VAL A 232 18.59 8.72 -11.80
N ARG A 233 19.43 7.71 -11.53
CA ARG A 233 19.04 6.48 -10.80
C ARG A 233 18.62 6.76 -9.36
N ALA A 234 19.33 7.66 -8.67
CA ALA A 234 19.01 8.09 -7.31
C ALA A 234 17.68 8.86 -7.28
N LEU A 235 17.49 9.85 -8.17
CA LEU A 235 16.26 10.63 -8.31
C LEU A 235 15.03 9.73 -8.60
N ALA A 236 15.16 8.79 -9.54
CA ALA A 236 14.10 7.83 -9.85
C ALA A 236 13.81 6.88 -8.67
N THR A 237 14.82 6.51 -7.89
CA THR A 237 14.63 5.69 -6.68
C THR A 237 13.98 6.50 -5.56
N MET A 238 14.31 7.79 -5.39
CA MET A 238 13.63 8.69 -4.44
C MET A 238 12.17 8.93 -4.81
N VAL A 239 11.85 9.04 -6.10
CA VAL A 239 10.47 9.04 -6.61
C VAL A 239 9.72 7.78 -6.19
N THR A 240 10.29 6.58 -6.38
CA THR A 240 9.69 5.34 -5.88
C THR A 240 9.57 5.30 -4.34
N CYS A 241 10.60 5.75 -3.61
CA CYS A 241 10.61 5.81 -2.15
C CYS A 241 9.56 6.77 -1.58
N SER A 242 9.15 7.82 -2.30
CA SER A 242 8.08 8.72 -1.84
C SER A 242 6.70 8.07 -1.84
N GLY A 243 6.49 7.04 -2.67
CA GLY A 243 5.30 6.18 -2.67
C GLY A 243 4.07 6.79 -3.33
N ARG A 244 3.24 5.94 -3.96
CA ARG A 244 2.10 6.34 -4.83
C ARG A 244 1.01 7.19 -4.15
N SER A 245 1.04 7.33 -2.82
CA SER A 245 0.04 8.03 -1.99
C SER A 245 0.51 9.37 -1.42
N ALA A 246 1.80 9.73 -1.53
CA ALA A 246 2.29 10.99 -0.99
C ALA A 246 2.03 12.16 -1.96
N THR A 247 1.54 13.28 -1.42
CA THR A 247 1.20 14.49 -2.19
C THR A 247 2.41 15.18 -2.85
N GLY A 248 3.64 14.84 -2.42
CA GLY A 248 4.89 15.28 -3.04
C GLY A 248 5.29 14.49 -4.28
N THR A 249 4.98 13.18 -4.34
CA THR A 249 5.44 12.24 -5.38
C THR A 249 5.10 12.71 -6.78
N PHE A 250 3.89 13.21 -6.97
CA PHE A 250 3.43 13.73 -8.26
C PHE A 250 4.30 14.88 -8.79
N ARG A 251 4.70 15.82 -7.93
CA ARG A 251 5.60 16.93 -8.29
C ARG A 251 7.02 16.44 -8.60
N MET A 252 7.51 15.48 -7.82
CA MET A 252 8.81 14.85 -8.07
C MET A 252 8.83 14.09 -9.41
N VAL A 253 7.72 13.47 -9.82
CA VAL A 253 7.60 12.79 -11.11
C VAL A 253 7.59 13.77 -12.28
N LYS A 254 6.82 14.87 -12.23
CA LYS A 254 6.88 15.91 -13.30
C LYS A 254 8.30 16.46 -13.46
N ALA A 255 8.90 16.91 -12.37
CA ALA A 255 10.25 17.47 -12.36
C ALA A 255 11.34 16.47 -12.76
N LEU A 256 11.14 15.16 -12.51
CA LEU A 256 11.98 14.10 -13.06
C LEU A 256 11.75 13.97 -14.58
N MET A 257 10.52 13.89 -15.06
CA MET A 257 10.22 13.75 -16.50
C MET A 257 10.76 14.92 -17.34
N GLU A 258 10.70 16.15 -16.82
CA GLU A 258 11.37 17.32 -17.42
C GLU A 258 12.88 17.08 -17.63
N LEU A 259 13.60 16.59 -16.61
CA LEU A 259 15.00 16.17 -16.74
C LEU A 259 15.17 15.03 -17.75
N LEU A 260 14.28 14.02 -17.75
CA LEU A 260 14.37 12.89 -18.69
C LEU A 260 14.17 13.32 -20.14
N PHE A 261 13.32 14.31 -20.42
CA PHE A 261 13.17 14.89 -21.75
C PHE A 261 14.40 15.69 -22.20
N LEU A 262 15.12 16.34 -21.30
CA LEU A 262 16.44 16.93 -21.63
C LEU A 262 17.49 15.85 -21.94
N LEU A 263 17.41 14.68 -21.30
CA LEU A 263 18.32 13.55 -21.52
C LEU A 263 18.03 12.73 -22.78
N ARG A 264 16.85 12.89 -23.42
CA ARG A 264 16.36 11.99 -24.48
C ARG A 264 17.26 11.86 -25.69
N PHE A 265 18.03 12.91 -26.01
CA PHE A 265 18.98 12.96 -27.13
C PHE A 265 20.45 13.02 -26.67
N HIS A 266 20.74 12.73 -25.39
CA HIS A 266 22.10 12.76 -24.87
C HIS A 266 23.02 11.79 -25.65
N ALA A 267 24.20 12.25 -26.08
CA ALA A 267 25.07 11.52 -27.02
C ALA A 267 25.47 10.12 -26.52
N ALA A 268 25.76 9.98 -25.23
CA ALA A 268 26.12 8.69 -24.63
C ALA A 268 24.89 7.82 -24.32
N LYS A 269 24.90 6.60 -24.85
CA LYS A 269 23.83 5.59 -24.72
C LYS A 269 23.53 5.20 -23.28
N GLU A 270 24.54 5.21 -22.40
CA GLU A 270 24.40 4.85 -20.98
C GLU A 270 23.43 5.79 -20.27
N VAL A 271 23.46 7.07 -20.62
CA VAL A 271 22.56 8.11 -20.08
C VAL A 271 21.14 7.92 -20.61
N ARG A 272 20.98 7.60 -21.91
CA ARG A 272 19.66 7.33 -22.51
C ARG A 272 19.01 6.06 -21.96
N ARG A 273 19.79 4.98 -21.76
CA ARG A 273 19.34 3.76 -21.07
C ARG A 273 18.81 4.05 -19.67
N GLU A 274 19.58 4.78 -18.86
CA GLU A 274 19.15 5.11 -17.50
C GLU A 274 17.93 6.04 -17.48
N ALA A 275 17.82 6.97 -18.44
CA ALA A 275 16.64 7.81 -18.58
C ALA A 275 15.37 7.00 -18.88
N LEU A 276 15.45 5.94 -19.69
CA LEU A 276 14.34 5.02 -19.94
C LEU A 276 13.98 4.18 -18.68
N VAL A 277 14.97 3.72 -17.92
CA VAL A 277 14.74 3.03 -16.63
C VAL A 277 14.05 3.96 -15.62
N ALA A 278 14.50 5.22 -15.54
CA ALA A 278 13.93 6.24 -14.69
C ALA A 278 12.48 6.58 -15.10
N LEU A 279 12.18 6.65 -16.40
CA LEU A 279 10.83 6.88 -16.92
C LEU A 279 9.87 5.74 -16.51
N GLY A 280 10.33 4.49 -16.58
CA GLY A 280 9.56 3.34 -16.08
C GLY A 280 9.23 3.44 -14.58
N LYS A 281 10.20 3.78 -13.75
CA LYS A 281 10.00 4.03 -12.31
C LYS A 281 9.07 5.22 -12.04
N ALA A 282 9.17 6.29 -12.84
CA ALA A 282 8.35 7.48 -12.71
C ALA A 282 6.85 7.16 -12.95
N PHE A 283 6.54 6.44 -14.04
CA PHE A 283 5.17 6.03 -14.34
C PHE A 283 4.60 5.05 -13.30
N ASP A 284 5.37 4.06 -12.84
CA ASP A 284 4.89 3.16 -11.79
C ASP A 284 4.77 3.85 -10.41
N SER A 285 5.37 5.03 -10.22
CA SER A 285 5.18 5.80 -8.99
C SER A 285 3.87 6.60 -8.96
N ILE A 286 3.12 6.67 -10.08
CA ILE A 286 1.83 7.38 -10.17
C ILE A 286 0.63 6.41 -10.28
N PRO A 287 -0.48 6.64 -9.56
CA PRO A 287 -1.76 5.98 -9.82
C PRO A 287 -2.31 6.31 -11.22
N PRO A 288 -2.62 5.33 -12.09
CA PRO A 288 -3.01 5.61 -13.48
C PRO A 288 -4.19 6.58 -13.72
N PRO A 289 -5.20 6.71 -12.84
CA PRO A 289 -6.21 7.77 -12.97
C PRO A 289 -5.62 9.18 -12.92
N LEU A 290 -4.69 9.45 -11.97
CA LEU A 290 -4.00 10.73 -11.88
C LEU A 290 -3.12 10.99 -13.11
N MET A 291 -2.50 9.94 -13.66
CA MET A 291 -1.73 10.03 -14.90
C MET A 291 -2.61 10.48 -16.10
N GLN A 292 -3.84 9.98 -16.20
CA GLN A 292 -4.78 10.33 -17.28
C GLN A 292 -5.48 11.68 -17.10
N MET A 293 -5.51 12.22 -15.88
CA MET A 293 -6.15 13.50 -15.54
C MET A 293 -5.14 14.66 -15.53
N GLU A 294 -4.00 14.47 -14.88
CA GLU A 294 -3.07 15.55 -14.51
C GLU A 294 -1.75 15.52 -15.31
N MET A 295 -1.51 14.48 -16.11
CA MET A 295 -0.27 14.26 -16.89
C MET A 295 -0.52 13.74 -18.31
N ARG A 296 -1.62 14.15 -18.93
CA ARG A 296 -2.00 13.67 -20.27
C ARG A 296 -0.97 14.02 -21.34
N GLU A 297 -0.54 15.27 -21.38
CA GLU A 297 0.37 15.78 -22.41
C GLU A 297 1.76 15.17 -22.27
N GLU A 298 2.27 15.06 -21.04
CA GLU A 298 3.57 14.44 -20.76
C GLU A 298 3.55 12.92 -20.97
N LEU A 299 2.40 12.26 -20.73
CA LEU A 299 2.19 10.86 -21.06
C LEU A 299 2.18 10.63 -22.57
N ASP A 300 1.44 11.45 -23.33
CA ASP A 300 1.32 11.31 -24.77
C ASP A 300 2.65 11.66 -25.49
N GLU A 301 3.40 12.67 -25.04
CA GLU A 301 4.77 12.93 -25.51
C GLU A 301 5.72 11.77 -25.16
N ALA A 302 5.68 11.25 -23.92
CA ALA A 302 6.53 10.13 -23.52
C ALA A 302 6.22 8.84 -24.29
N LEU A 303 4.93 8.55 -24.57
CA LEU A 303 4.53 7.41 -25.41
C LEU A 303 4.96 7.60 -26.87
N SER A 304 4.97 8.83 -27.39
CA SER A 304 5.52 9.16 -28.71
C SER A 304 7.04 8.96 -28.75
N TRP A 305 7.77 9.45 -27.74
CA TRP A 305 9.22 9.26 -27.60
C TRP A 305 9.60 7.77 -27.46
N LEU A 306 8.89 7.01 -26.63
CA LEU A 306 9.12 5.57 -26.50
C LEU A 306 8.89 4.82 -27.82
N GLN A 307 7.89 5.23 -28.61
CA GLN A 307 7.65 4.68 -29.94
C GLN A 307 8.75 5.02 -30.96
N SER A 308 9.37 6.21 -30.89
CA SER A 308 10.50 6.54 -31.76
C SER A 308 11.75 5.77 -31.35
N VAL A 309 12.07 5.71 -30.05
CA VAL A 309 13.19 4.90 -29.51
C VAL A 309 13.10 3.45 -29.98
N ARG A 310 11.94 2.79 -29.84
CA ARG A 310 11.75 1.41 -30.29
C ARG A 310 12.03 1.18 -31.79
N LYS A 311 11.90 2.22 -32.62
CA LYS A 311 12.08 2.14 -34.08
C LYS A 311 13.49 2.53 -34.54
N SER A 312 14.08 3.58 -33.93
CA SER A 312 15.25 4.26 -34.51
C SER A 312 16.42 4.52 -33.55
N GLU A 313 16.37 4.09 -32.29
CA GLU A 313 17.57 4.15 -31.42
C GLU A 313 18.58 3.07 -31.88
N PRO A 314 19.84 3.41 -32.25
CA PRO A 314 20.85 2.41 -32.59
C PRO A 314 21.14 1.40 -31.47
N ASP A 315 21.02 1.79 -30.20
CA ASP A 315 21.30 0.89 -29.06
C ASP A 315 20.16 -0.12 -28.81
N PRO A 316 20.42 -1.45 -28.85
CA PRO A 316 19.37 -2.46 -28.69
C PRO A 316 18.71 -2.44 -27.32
N ALA A 317 19.47 -2.23 -26.24
CA ALA A 317 18.91 -2.20 -24.89
C ALA A 317 18.00 -0.98 -24.67
N CYS A 318 18.27 0.17 -25.32
CA CYS A 318 17.31 1.28 -25.37
C CYS A 318 15.99 0.88 -26.04
N ARG A 319 16.03 0.14 -27.16
CA ARG A 319 14.81 -0.35 -27.85
C ARG A 319 14.03 -1.34 -26.98
N GLU A 320 14.71 -2.24 -26.29
CA GLU A 320 14.12 -3.21 -25.36
C GLU A 320 13.49 -2.53 -24.14
N LEU A 321 14.22 -1.62 -23.48
CA LEU A 321 13.74 -0.82 -22.35
C LEU A 321 12.49 -0.01 -22.73
N ALA A 322 12.49 0.64 -23.89
CA ALA A 322 11.33 1.39 -24.35
C ALA A 322 10.12 0.46 -24.63
N GLY A 323 10.35 -0.76 -25.12
CA GLY A 323 9.34 -1.81 -25.21
C GLY A 323 8.74 -2.19 -23.85
N ALA A 324 9.59 -2.43 -22.85
CA ALA A 324 9.18 -2.79 -21.50
C ALA A 324 8.39 -1.68 -20.81
N VAL A 325 8.86 -0.42 -20.87
CA VAL A 325 8.18 0.74 -20.29
C VAL A 325 6.81 0.95 -20.95
N MET A 326 6.71 0.90 -22.28
CA MET A 326 5.41 0.96 -22.98
C MET A 326 4.44 -0.12 -22.53
N ALA A 327 4.92 -1.36 -22.34
CA ALA A 327 4.07 -2.48 -21.91
C ALA A 327 3.53 -2.27 -20.49
N VAL A 328 4.37 -1.82 -19.55
CA VAL A 328 3.96 -1.49 -18.17
C VAL A 328 2.93 -0.36 -18.14
N VAL A 329 3.19 0.74 -18.85
CA VAL A 329 2.28 1.89 -18.94
C VAL A 329 0.94 1.47 -19.56
N THR A 330 0.96 0.82 -20.73
CA THR A 330 -0.26 0.39 -21.43
C THR A 330 -1.10 -0.56 -20.59
N LYS A 331 -0.49 -1.53 -19.91
CA LYS A 331 -1.17 -2.43 -18.96
C LYS A 331 -1.85 -1.62 -17.85
N SER A 332 -1.10 -0.73 -17.20
CA SER A 332 -1.58 0.07 -16.06
C SER A 332 -2.75 0.99 -16.42
N LEU A 333 -2.73 1.58 -17.62
CA LEU A 333 -3.80 2.40 -18.16
C LEU A 333 -5.05 1.57 -18.52
N ASN A 334 -4.90 0.37 -19.07
CA ASN A 334 -6.01 -0.50 -19.41
C ASN A 334 -6.69 -1.09 -18.17
N GLU A 335 -5.94 -1.60 -17.19
CA GLU A 335 -6.52 -2.06 -15.93
C GLU A 335 -7.27 -0.92 -15.19
N ALA A 336 -6.89 0.34 -15.37
CA ALA A 336 -7.61 1.48 -14.80
C ALA A 336 -8.96 1.72 -15.48
N LYS A 337 -9.02 1.59 -16.82
CA LYS A 337 -10.27 1.59 -17.60
C LYS A 337 -11.19 0.45 -17.15
N ASP A 338 -10.66 -0.77 -16.99
CA ASP A 338 -11.42 -1.97 -16.59
C ASP A 338 -11.93 -1.94 -15.14
N ARG A 339 -11.30 -1.13 -14.27
CA ARG A 339 -11.75 -0.91 -12.89
C ARG A 339 -12.89 0.12 -12.77
N HIS A 340 -13.09 0.97 -13.78
CA HIS A 340 -14.15 2.01 -13.77
C HIS A 340 -15.58 1.61 -14.24
N PRO A 341 -15.89 0.55 -15.01
CA PRO A 341 -17.24 0.35 -15.53
C PRO A 341 -18.22 -0.15 -14.45
N ARG A 342 -17.69 -0.74 -13.37
CA ARG A 342 -18.47 -1.47 -12.36
C ARG A 342 -19.06 -0.60 -11.24
N ARG A 343 -18.94 0.74 -11.31
CA ARG A 343 -19.49 1.67 -10.30
C ARG A 343 -20.61 2.62 -10.80
N ALA A 344 -20.87 2.67 -12.10
CA ALA A 344 -21.96 3.51 -12.63
C ALA A 344 -23.38 2.87 -12.50
N GLY A 345 -23.46 1.54 -12.29
CA GLY A 345 -24.71 0.78 -12.38
C GLY A 345 -25.51 0.63 -11.07
N GLY A 346 -25.60 1.64 -10.19
CA GLY A 346 -26.21 1.39 -8.88
C GLY A 346 -26.49 2.55 -7.91
N ALA A 347 -26.73 3.79 -8.35
CA ALA A 347 -27.21 4.88 -7.47
C ALA A 347 -27.86 6.08 -8.18
N LEU A 348 -28.62 5.89 -9.28
CA LEU A 348 -29.30 7.01 -9.97
C LEU A 348 -30.59 6.58 -10.69
N GLY A 349 -31.47 5.90 -9.95
CA GLY A 349 -32.88 5.75 -10.32
C GLY A 349 -33.74 6.67 -9.47
N THR A 350 -34.72 7.35 -10.09
CA THR A 350 -35.71 8.23 -9.45
C THR A 350 -35.17 9.57 -8.92
N LEU A 351 -34.99 10.51 -9.84
CA LEU A 351 -35.57 11.86 -9.70
C LEU A 351 -36.17 12.26 -11.07
N MET A 352 -37.17 13.13 -11.05
CA MET A 352 -38.22 13.14 -12.09
C MET A 352 -37.88 13.99 -13.32
N SER A 353 -38.53 13.67 -14.44
CA SER A 353 -38.77 14.60 -15.55
C SER A 353 -39.79 15.69 -15.16
N VAL A 354 -40.13 16.60 -16.09
CA VAL A 354 -40.82 17.92 -15.93
C VAL A 354 -39.78 19.05 -15.76
N THR A 355 -39.66 20.04 -16.65
CA THR A 355 -40.41 20.35 -17.90
C THR A 355 -39.55 21.07 -18.94
N ASP A 356 -40.12 21.18 -20.14
CA ASP A 356 -39.67 21.84 -21.36
C ASP A 356 -39.12 23.27 -21.24
N GLY A 357 -38.36 23.69 -22.26
CA GLY A 357 -38.57 25.00 -22.89
C GLY A 357 -37.35 25.91 -23.09
N VAL A 358 -37.05 26.21 -24.36
CA VAL A 358 -36.68 27.54 -24.91
C VAL A 358 -35.72 28.40 -24.07
N LEU A 359 -34.47 28.64 -24.49
CA LEU A 359 -34.08 29.22 -25.79
C LEU A 359 -32.62 28.86 -26.14
#